data_AF-A0A4Q1K0U1-F1
#
_entry.id   AF-A0A4Q1K0U1-F1
#
_cell.length_a   1.000
_cell.length_b   1.000
_cell.length_c   1.000
_cell.angle_alpha   90.00
_cell.angle_beta   90.00
_cell.angle_gamma   90.00
#
_symmetry.space_group_name_H-M   'P 1'
#
loop_
_entity.id
_entity.type
_entity.pdbx_description
1 polymer ?
#
loop_
_entity_poly.entity_id
_entity_poly.type
_entity_poly.pdbx_seq_one_letter_code
_entity_poly.pdbx_strand_id
1 'polypeptide(L)'
;MVDFYENFGVSTDQYLARMDGGIYGCYEDVPGTYRSVMEPGYNGMKSNYDYEGLLSRGKSWVIGPLEILQPYSFSAFNEAAGELLLGIVLIKDLMNPGGPPMVRPILFFDASGRMVQVQANFPGSTYEEGDDSFGSLLSLPDALAKSWLWRTAGWRMPGEPFQGPLINRCLIGHPSSMWLDADNYLDTLGKGAKKKFLPKIVDLFPDTVVEPKGRYGIRRYKFRCFLDTRPAGVGGPVGDQFFVCSTRRDQVVYHIHRGDINDIRVLRDPGDAIDRYCAHVLRRLPGEFDFSRWSEPMLA
;
A
#
# COMPACT_ATOMS: atom_id res chain seq x y z
N MET A 1 5.39 28.50 -2.45
CA MET A 1 5.70 27.18 -1.86
C MET A 1 4.39 26.41 -1.98
N VAL A 2 4.25 25.57 -3.01
CA VAL A 2 3.07 24.70 -3.11
C VAL A 2 3.20 23.70 -1.98
N ASP A 3 2.19 23.63 -1.12
CA ASP A 3 2.21 22.79 0.06
C ASP A 3 2.42 21.34 -0.40
N PHE A 4 3.50 20.69 0.05
CA PHE A 4 3.86 19.32 -0.34
C PHE A 4 2.68 18.34 -0.14
N TYR A 5 1.76 18.70 0.76
CA TYR A 5 0.55 17.97 1.13
C TYR A 5 -0.71 18.28 0.32
N GLU A 6 -0.74 19.29 -0.55
CA GLU A 6 -1.90 19.48 -1.45
C GLU A 6 -2.09 18.29 -2.40
N ASN A 7 -1.02 17.54 -2.67
CA ASN A 7 -0.99 16.40 -3.59
C ASN A 7 -1.06 15.03 -2.91
N PHE A 8 -1.22 14.95 -1.58
CA PHE A 8 -1.36 13.65 -0.90
C PHE A 8 -2.78 13.14 -1.04
N GLY A 9 -2.94 12.07 -1.83
CA GLY A 9 -4.21 11.39 -1.98
C GLY A 9 -5.23 12.17 -2.81
N VAL A 10 -6.20 11.44 -3.33
CA VAL A 10 -7.40 12.01 -3.94
C VAL A 10 -8.21 12.78 -2.89
N SER A 11 -8.69 13.98 -3.23
CA SER A 11 -9.59 14.74 -2.35
C SER A 11 -11.01 14.19 -2.34
N THR A 12 -11.79 14.55 -1.31
CA THR A 12 -13.23 14.24 -1.22
C THR A 12 -13.99 14.56 -2.50
N ASP A 13 -13.87 15.79 -3.00
CA ASP A 13 -14.56 16.23 -4.21
C ASP A 13 -14.15 15.41 -5.44
N GLN A 14 -12.86 15.08 -5.56
CA GLN A 14 -12.33 14.32 -6.70
C GLN A 14 -12.85 12.88 -6.73
N TYR A 15 -12.87 12.18 -5.59
CA TYR A 15 -13.41 10.82 -5.58
C TYR A 15 -14.93 10.83 -5.70
N LEU A 16 -15.64 11.77 -5.08
CA LEU A 16 -17.09 11.90 -5.20
C LEU A 16 -17.51 12.08 -6.67
N ALA A 17 -16.77 12.90 -7.41
CA ALA A 17 -17.01 13.12 -8.83
C ALA A 17 -16.76 11.87 -9.70
N ARG A 18 -15.96 10.90 -9.23
CA ARG A 18 -15.54 9.74 -10.03
C ARG A 18 -16.28 8.44 -9.70
N MET A 19 -16.84 8.32 -8.49
CA MET A 19 -17.65 7.19 -8.04
C MET A 19 -19.05 7.25 -8.67
N ASP A 20 -19.09 7.19 -10.00
CA ASP A 20 -20.29 7.31 -10.85
C ASP A 20 -21.26 6.12 -10.74
N GLY A 21 -20.84 5.02 -10.11
CA GLY A 21 -21.71 3.94 -9.66
C GLY A 21 -22.22 4.08 -8.23
N GLY A 22 -21.89 5.16 -7.52
CA GLY A 22 -22.32 5.42 -6.14
C GLY A 22 -21.30 5.04 -5.06
N ILE A 23 -21.61 5.46 -3.82
CA ILE A 23 -20.83 5.17 -2.61
C ILE A 23 -21.78 4.62 -1.55
N TYR A 24 -21.37 3.56 -0.89
CA TYR A 24 -22.21 2.76 -0.01
C TYR A 24 -21.51 2.49 1.32
N GLY A 25 -22.24 2.69 2.42
CA GLY A 25 -21.79 2.28 3.76
C GLY A 25 -22.23 0.87 4.16
N CYS A 26 -23.24 0.32 3.47
CA CYS A 26 -23.78 -1.01 3.68
C CYS A 26 -23.77 -1.78 2.36
N TYR A 27 -23.49 -3.08 2.41
CA TYR A 27 -23.37 -3.91 1.21
C TYR A 27 -24.74 -4.16 0.55
N GLU A 28 -25.79 -4.24 1.36
CA GLU A 28 -27.17 -4.47 0.96
C GLU A 28 -27.74 -3.35 0.10
N ASP A 29 -27.25 -2.11 0.32
CA ASP A 29 -27.64 -0.92 -0.43
C ASP A 29 -27.02 -0.86 -1.82
N VAL A 30 -26.00 -1.69 -2.09
CA VAL A 30 -25.35 -1.75 -3.39
C VAL A 30 -26.34 -2.36 -4.41
N PRO A 31 -26.58 -1.70 -5.57
CA PRO A 31 -27.42 -2.24 -6.62
C PRO A 31 -27.02 -3.66 -7.03
N GLY A 32 -28.00 -4.53 -7.24
CA GLY A 32 -27.77 -5.94 -7.58
C GLY A 32 -26.92 -6.13 -8.85
N THR A 33 -26.99 -5.18 -9.79
CA THR A 33 -26.15 -5.15 -10.99
C THR A 33 -24.66 -5.08 -10.65
N TYR A 34 -24.27 -4.33 -9.62
CA TYR A 34 -22.88 -4.21 -9.18
C TYR A 34 -22.48 -5.34 -8.24
N ARG A 35 -23.37 -5.76 -7.34
CA ARG A 35 -23.12 -6.93 -6.45
C ARG A 35 -22.80 -8.19 -7.23
N SER A 36 -23.48 -8.42 -8.35
CA SER A 36 -23.22 -9.58 -9.20
C SER A 36 -21.78 -9.70 -9.72
N VAL A 37 -21.00 -8.59 -9.75
CA VAL A 37 -19.58 -8.56 -10.15
C VAL A 37 -18.64 -8.85 -8.98
N MET A 38 -19.09 -8.56 -7.75
CA MET A 38 -18.37 -8.79 -6.50
C MET A 38 -18.66 -10.18 -5.91
N GLU A 39 -19.79 -10.78 -6.26
CA GLU A 39 -20.13 -12.13 -5.85
C GLU A 39 -19.18 -13.18 -6.46
N PRO A 40 -18.80 -14.22 -5.69
CA PRO A 40 -17.97 -15.31 -6.20
C PRO A 40 -18.59 -15.95 -7.44
N GLY A 41 -17.81 -16.04 -8.52
CA GLY A 41 -18.23 -16.71 -9.75
C GLY A 41 -17.83 -18.17 -9.77
N TYR A 42 -18.77 -19.07 -10.10
CA TYR A 42 -18.53 -20.52 -10.22
C TYR A 42 -17.53 -20.92 -11.33
N ASN A 43 -17.07 -19.97 -12.16
CA ASN A 43 -16.20 -20.21 -13.34
C ASN A 43 -14.98 -19.27 -13.46
N GLY A 44 -14.43 -18.77 -12.34
CA GLY A 44 -13.06 -18.24 -12.33
C GLY A 44 -12.82 -16.86 -12.99
N MET A 45 -13.86 -16.07 -13.29
CA MET A 45 -13.74 -14.69 -13.79
C MET A 45 -14.64 -13.67 -13.03
N LYS A 46 -14.78 -13.81 -11.71
CA LYS A 46 -15.36 -12.75 -10.85
C LYS A 46 -14.40 -12.40 -9.73
N SER A 47 -14.54 -11.17 -9.21
CA SER A 47 -13.68 -10.58 -8.19
C SER A 47 -13.90 -11.28 -6.85
N ASN A 48 -13.12 -12.31 -6.53
CA ASN A 48 -13.24 -13.10 -5.30
C ASN A 48 -12.84 -12.34 -4.01
N TYR A 49 -12.74 -11.01 -4.02
CA TYR A 49 -12.32 -10.23 -2.85
C TYR A 49 -13.48 -10.02 -1.86
N ASP A 50 -13.20 -10.08 -0.55
CA ASP A 50 -14.17 -9.98 0.54
C ASP A 50 -14.66 -8.54 0.81
N TYR A 51 -15.33 -7.94 -0.17
CA TYR A 51 -15.88 -6.59 -0.01
C TYR A 51 -17.03 -6.53 1.01
N GLU A 52 -17.93 -7.52 0.95
CA GLU A 52 -19.07 -7.65 1.85
C GLU A 52 -18.63 -7.86 3.31
N GLY A 53 -17.71 -8.80 3.54
CA GLY A 53 -17.23 -9.11 4.89
C GLY A 53 -16.44 -7.97 5.52
N LEU A 54 -15.70 -7.17 4.75
CA LEU A 54 -15.03 -5.98 5.27
C LEU A 54 -16.03 -4.87 5.58
N LEU A 55 -16.97 -4.59 4.67
CA LEU A 55 -17.94 -3.50 4.84
C LEU A 55 -18.91 -3.77 6.01
N SER A 56 -19.41 -5.00 6.13
CA SER A 56 -20.32 -5.42 7.21
C SER A 56 -19.69 -5.36 8.61
N ARG A 57 -18.38 -5.64 8.72
CA ARG A 57 -17.64 -5.55 10.00
C ARG A 57 -17.21 -4.11 10.32
N GLY A 58 -17.06 -3.26 9.30
CA GLY A 58 -16.90 -1.82 9.41
C GLY A 58 -15.55 -1.36 9.97
N LYS A 59 -15.45 -0.04 10.18
CA LYS A 59 -14.21 0.65 10.58
C LYS A 59 -13.55 0.01 11.79
N SER A 60 -14.27 -0.11 12.91
CA SER A 60 -13.73 -0.55 14.21
C SER A 60 -13.08 -1.92 14.13
N TRP A 61 -13.65 -2.83 13.34
CA TRP A 61 -13.03 -4.14 13.11
C TRP A 61 -11.80 -4.03 12.21
N VAL A 62 -11.86 -3.29 11.10
CA VAL A 62 -10.72 -3.16 10.19
C VAL A 62 -9.49 -2.55 10.87
N ILE A 63 -9.67 -1.50 11.67
CA ILE A 63 -8.55 -0.82 12.35
C ILE A 63 -8.19 -1.43 13.70
N GLY A 64 -8.99 -2.35 14.23
CA GLY A 64 -8.78 -2.96 15.55
C GLY A 64 -7.35 -3.48 15.82
N PRO A 65 -6.67 -4.15 14.86
CA PRO A 65 -5.29 -4.60 15.06
C PRO A 65 -4.28 -3.47 15.32
N LEU A 66 -4.58 -2.23 14.90
CA LEU A 66 -3.73 -1.07 15.15
C LEU A 66 -3.76 -0.64 16.63
N GLU A 67 -4.84 -0.90 17.37
CA GLU A 67 -5.02 -0.39 18.75
C GLU A 67 -3.84 -0.71 19.67
N ILE A 68 -3.30 -1.93 19.56
CA ILE A 68 -2.20 -2.41 20.39
C ILE A 68 -0.84 -2.18 19.72
N LEU A 69 -0.76 -2.44 18.41
CA LEU A 69 0.52 -2.51 17.70
C LEU A 69 0.95 -1.18 17.05
N GLN A 70 0.00 -0.29 16.79
CA GLN A 70 0.16 0.99 16.10
C GLN A 70 -0.80 2.06 16.71
N PRO A 71 -0.68 2.34 18.02
CA PRO A 71 -1.65 3.15 18.75
C PRO A 71 -1.78 4.60 18.24
N TYR A 72 -0.71 5.19 17.68
CA TYR A 72 -0.79 6.56 17.15
C TYR A 72 -1.67 6.64 15.90
N SER A 73 -1.56 5.63 15.02
CA SER A 73 -2.37 5.48 13.81
C SER A 73 -3.80 5.10 14.15
N PHE A 74 -4.01 4.22 15.14
CA PHE A 74 -5.35 3.91 15.64
C PHE A 74 -6.07 5.18 16.14
N SER A 75 -5.39 5.99 16.97
CA SER A 75 -5.92 7.29 17.42
C SER A 75 -6.21 8.21 16.24
N ALA A 76 -5.29 8.29 15.27
CA ALA A 76 -5.47 9.12 14.07
C ALA A 76 -6.70 8.69 13.26
N PHE A 77 -6.95 7.40 13.07
CA PHE A 77 -8.16 6.92 12.41
C PHE A 77 -9.42 7.31 13.17
N ASN A 78 -9.43 7.20 14.49
CA ASN A 78 -10.59 7.59 15.30
C ASN A 78 -10.86 9.09 15.25
N GLU A 79 -9.82 9.92 15.16
CA GLU A 79 -9.95 11.38 15.10
C GLU A 79 -10.28 11.91 13.69
N ALA A 80 -9.63 11.36 12.66
CA ALA A 80 -9.57 11.96 11.34
C ALA A 80 -10.40 11.24 10.28
N ALA A 81 -10.71 9.94 10.48
CA ALA A 81 -11.37 9.13 9.46
C ALA A 81 -12.87 8.91 9.74
N GLY A 82 -13.67 8.94 8.68
CA GLY A 82 -15.07 8.52 8.70
C GLY A 82 -15.25 7.00 8.74
N GLU A 83 -16.46 6.55 8.44
CA GLU A 83 -16.78 5.12 8.29
C GLU A 83 -16.06 4.48 7.10
N LEU A 84 -15.99 3.15 7.09
CA LEU A 84 -15.54 2.40 5.92
C LEU A 84 -16.61 2.49 4.83
N LEU A 85 -16.20 2.84 3.61
CA LEU A 85 -17.08 3.04 2.48
C LEU A 85 -16.67 2.16 1.30
N LEU A 86 -17.66 1.76 0.50
CA LEU A 86 -17.48 1.09 -0.77
C LEU A 86 -17.92 2.01 -1.90
N GLY A 87 -16.96 2.47 -2.71
CA GLY A 87 -17.21 3.25 -3.91
C GLY A 87 -17.24 2.37 -5.16
N ILE A 88 -18.13 2.67 -6.09
CA ILE A 88 -18.21 2.00 -7.39
C ILE A 88 -17.77 2.96 -8.49
N VAL A 89 -16.70 2.59 -9.19
CA VAL A 89 -16.20 3.28 -10.37
C VAL A 89 -16.61 2.49 -11.62
N LEU A 90 -17.25 3.15 -12.57
CA LEU A 90 -17.56 2.60 -13.88
C LEU A 90 -16.44 2.98 -14.86
N ILE A 91 -15.91 1.97 -15.53
CA ILE A 91 -14.83 2.14 -16.51
C ILE A 91 -15.30 1.64 -17.86
N LYS A 92 -15.06 2.42 -18.90
CA LYS A 92 -15.34 2.00 -20.27
C LYS A 92 -14.55 0.73 -20.58
N ASP A 93 -15.25 -0.32 -21.00
CA ASP A 93 -14.62 -1.53 -21.51
C ASP A 93 -14.07 -1.25 -22.92
N LEU A 94 -12.74 -1.16 -23.05
CA LEU A 94 -12.10 -0.93 -24.34
C LEU A 94 -12.15 -2.17 -25.25
N MET A 95 -12.31 -3.37 -24.66
CA MET A 95 -12.44 -4.63 -25.40
C MET A 95 -13.89 -4.87 -25.84
N ASN A 96 -14.87 -4.26 -25.17
CA ASN A 96 -16.28 -4.27 -25.56
C ASN A 96 -16.93 -2.88 -25.46
N PRO A 97 -16.61 -1.95 -26.40
CA PRO A 97 -17.03 -0.55 -26.29
C PRO A 97 -18.55 -0.30 -26.35
N GLY A 98 -19.31 -1.24 -26.92
CA GLY A 98 -20.78 -1.19 -27.00
C GLY A 98 -21.48 -1.94 -25.87
N GLY A 99 -20.72 -2.59 -24.97
CA GLY A 99 -21.23 -3.31 -23.82
C GLY A 99 -21.43 -2.43 -22.58
N PRO A 100 -21.91 -3.01 -21.47
CA PRO A 100 -21.98 -2.32 -20.20
C PRO A 100 -20.57 -1.96 -19.70
N PRO A 101 -20.42 -0.87 -18.92
CA PRO A 101 -19.13 -0.50 -18.35
C PRO A 101 -18.64 -1.57 -17.37
N MET A 102 -17.32 -1.68 -17.23
CA MET A 102 -16.69 -2.48 -16.20
C MET A 102 -16.93 -1.84 -14.83
N VAL A 103 -17.40 -2.65 -13.88
CA VAL A 103 -17.63 -2.24 -12.49
C VAL A 103 -16.33 -2.44 -11.71
N ARG A 104 -15.85 -1.39 -11.03
CA ARG A 104 -14.68 -1.42 -10.15
C ARG A 104 -15.03 -1.01 -8.73
N PRO A 105 -15.18 -1.98 -7.80
CA PRO A 105 -15.36 -1.70 -6.39
C PRO A 105 -14.07 -1.24 -5.72
N ILE A 106 -14.17 -0.25 -4.85
CA ILE A 106 -13.05 0.33 -4.10
C ILE A 106 -13.48 0.56 -2.65
N LEU A 107 -12.82 -0.12 -1.71
CA LEU A 107 -12.98 0.14 -0.28
C LEU A 107 -12.05 1.27 0.17
N PHE A 108 -12.57 2.18 0.97
CA PHE A 108 -11.79 3.32 1.44
C PHE A 108 -12.38 3.96 2.70
N PHE A 109 -11.56 4.77 3.37
CA PHE A 109 -11.99 5.78 4.33
C PHE A 109 -11.81 7.16 3.71
N ASP A 110 -12.66 8.11 4.06
CA ASP A 110 -12.29 9.53 4.00
C ASP A 110 -11.56 9.85 5.32
N ALA A 111 -10.29 10.24 5.24
CA ALA A 111 -9.50 10.72 6.37
C ALA A 111 -8.98 12.12 6.10
N SER A 112 -9.41 13.09 6.91
CA SER A 112 -9.05 14.51 6.75
C SER A 112 -9.27 15.05 5.32
N GLY A 113 -10.36 14.64 4.67
CA GLY A 113 -10.74 15.08 3.33
C GLY A 113 -9.96 14.38 2.20
N ARG A 114 -9.31 13.25 2.50
CA ARG A 114 -8.51 12.46 1.55
C ARG A 114 -8.90 11.00 1.58
N MET A 115 -8.86 10.38 0.41
CA MET A 115 -9.11 8.95 0.25
C MET A 115 -7.95 8.12 0.80
N VAL A 116 -8.25 7.26 1.77
CA VAL A 116 -7.38 6.17 2.21
C VAL A 116 -7.97 4.87 1.70
N GLN A 117 -7.38 4.32 0.64
CA GLN A 117 -7.86 3.09 0.03
C GLN A 117 -7.39 1.88 0.85
N VAL A 118 -8.33 0.94 1.04
CA VAL A 118 -8.10 -0.37 1.64
C VAL A 118 -8.30 -1.44 0.57
N GLN A 119 -7.33 -2.33 0.39
CA GLN A 119 -7.50 -3.46 -0.51
C GLN A 119 -8.10 -4.65 0.25
N ALA A 120 -9.24 -5.14 -0.22
CA ALA A 120 -9.81 -6.40 0.26
C ALA A 120 -8.93 -7.58 -0.15
N ASN A 121 -8.89 -8.62 0.68
CA ASN A 121 -8.26 -9.90 0.35
C ASN A 121 -9.31 -10.94 -0.04
N PHE A 122 -8.89 -12.09 -0.55
CA PHE A 122 -9.78 -13.23 -0.74
C PHE A 122 -10.23 -13.79 0.62
N PRO A 123 -11.48 -14.25 0.78
CA PRO A 123 -11.91 -14.96 1.99
C PRO A 123 -10.99 -16.13 2.30
N GLY A 124 -10.54 -16.27 3.55
CA GLY A 124 -9.59 -17.31 3.97
C GLY A 124 -8.12 -17.03 3.61
N SER A 125 -7.81 -15.88 2.99
CA SER A 125 -6.45 -15.51 2.58
C SER A 125 -5.85 -14.37 3.40
N THR A 126 -6.48 -14.00 4.52
CA THR A 126 -5.90 -13.01 5.43
C THR A 126 -4.88 -13.64 6.38
N TYR A 127 -3.99 -12.80 6.90
CA TYR A 127 -3.00 -13.26 7.87
C TYR A 127 -3.67 -13.70 9.19
N GLU A 128 -4.79 -13.07 9.56
CA GLU A 128 -5.64 -13.48 10.69
C GLU A 128 -6.19 -14.90 10.56
N GLU A 129 -6.51 -15.32 9.33
CA GLU A 129 -7.03 -16.66 9.02
C GLU A 129 -5.91 -17.71 8.88
N GLY A 130 -4.66 -17.33 9.15
CA GLY A 130 -3.50 -18.20 9.10
C GLY A 130 -2.86 -18.31 7.71
N ASP A 131 -3.27 -17.49 6.74
CA ASP A 131 -2.59 -17.42 5.44
C ASP A 131 -1.32 -16.57 5.54
N ASP A 132 -0.20 -17.23 5.84
CA ASP A 132 1.14 -16.66 5.83
C ASP A 132 1.92 -17.04 4.56
N SER A 133 1.23 -17.55 3.53
CA SER A 133 1.83 -18.17 2.34
C SER A 133 2.77 -17.23 1.56
N PHE A 134 2.59 -15.92 1.74
CA PHE A 134 3.56 -14.93 1.30
C PHE A 134 4.70 -14.81 2.31
N GLY A 135 5.71 -15.66 2.19
CA GLY A 135 6.92 -15.61 3.05
C GLY A 135 7.64 -14.24 3.08
N SER A 136 7.31 -13.31 2.17
CA SER A 136 7.72 -11.90 2.23
C SER A 136 7.06 -11.10 3.36
N LEU A 137 5.89 -11.49 3.87
CA LEU A 137 5.30 -10.89 5.07
C LEU A 137 6.19 -11.15 6.30
N LEU A 138 6.84 -12.31 6.35
CA LEU A 138 7.75 -12.69 7.44
C LEU A 138 9.07 -11.88 7.44
N SER A 139 9.35 -11.11 6.38
CA SER A 139 10.47 -10.17 6.37
C SER A 139 10.10 -8.79 6.91
N LEU A 140 8.81 -8.49 7.07
CA LEU A 140 8.33 -7.24 7.63
C LEU A 140 8.28 -7.36 9.17
N PRO A 141 8.54 -6.28 9.93
CA PRO A 141 8.29 -6.27 11.37
C PRO A 141 6.88 -6.72 11.71
N ASP A 142 6.77 -7.60 12.72
CA ASP A 142 5.49 -8.12 13.20
C ASP A 142 4.49 -7.01 13.54
N ALA A 143 4.97 -5.93 14.15
CA ALA A 143 4.15 -4.76 14.49
C ALA A 143 3.48 -4.11 13.29
N LEU A 144 4.04 -4.25 12.08
CA LEU A 144 3.46 -3.72 10.83
C LEU A 144 2.61 -4.78 10.13
N ALA A 145 3.09 -6.02 10.02
CA ALA A 145 2.37 -7.10 9.35
C ALA A 145 1.08 -7.48 10.09
N LYS A 146 1.14 -7.63 11.41
CA LYS A 146 0.00 -8.03 12.27
C LYS A 146 -0.94 -6.89 12.62
N SER A 147 -0.68 -5.69 12.11
CA SER A 147 -1.54 -4.53 12.33
C SER A 147 -2.16 -4.09 11.01
N TRP A 148 -1.36 -3.62 10.05
CA TRP A 148 -1.83 -3.10 8.77
C TRP A 148 -2.27 -4.19 7.79
N LEU A 149 -1.63 -5.36 7.79
CA LEU A 149 -1.89 -6.42 6.81
C LEU A 149 -2.64 -7.62 7.41
N TRP A 150 -3.09 -7.51 8.66
CA TRP A 150 -3.73 -8.60 9.40
C TRP A 150 -5.04 -9.05 8.75
N ARG A 151 -5.88 -8.08 8.36
CA ARG A 151 -7.24 -8.26 7.84
C ARG A 151 -7.44 -7.79 6.41
N THR A 152 -6.41 -7.21 5.79
CA THR A 152 -6.51 -6.55 4.48
C THR A 152 -5.32 -6.89 3.60
N ALA A 153 -5.47 -6.67 2.30
CA ALA A 153 -4.42 -6.83 1.30
C ALA A 153 -3.66 -5.52 1.04
N GLY A 154 -3.57 -4.63 2.05
CA GLY A 154 -2.77 -3.41 1.99
C GLY A 154 -3.57 -2.11 1.88
N TRP A 155 -2.84 -1.02 2.03
CA TRP A 155 -3.36 0.33 2.22
C TRP A 155 -2.56 1.33 1.40
N ARG A 156 -3.24 2.36 0.88
CA ARG A 156 -2.57 3.44 0.14
C ARG A 156 -3.37 4.73 0.14
N MET A 157 -2.69 5.82 -0.19
CA MET A 157 -3.33 7.07 -0.62
C MET A 157 -3.14 7.21 -2.13
N PRO A 158 -4.15 6.87 -2.95
CA PRO A 158 -4.00 6.88 -4.40
C PRO A 158 -3.94 8.31 -4.95
N GLY A 159 -3.33 8.52 -6.12
CA GLY A 159 -3.32 9.82 -6.81
C GLY A 159 -4.57 10.11 -7.63
N GLU A 160 -5.37 9.07 -7.88
CA GLU A 160 -6.63 9.14 -8.60
C GLU A 160 -7.61 8.09 -8.04
N PRO A 161 -8.93 8.31 -8.10
CA PRO A 161 -9.92 7.45 -7.45
C PRO A 161 -9.82 5.98 -7.88
N PHE A 162 -9.38 5.73 -9.13
CA PHE A 162 -9.04 4.41 -9.63
C PHE A 162 -7.61 4.45 -10.18
N GLN A 163 -6.64 4.05 -9.36
CA GLN A 163 -5.25 3.89 -9.76
C GLN A 163 -4.91 2.40 -9.87
N GLY A 164 -4.14 1.99 -10.88
CA GLY A 164 -3.63 0.62 -10.99
C GLY A 164 -2.81 0.19 -9.74
N PRO A 165 -2.60 -1.12 -9.50
CA PRO A 165 -1.93 -1.62 -8.30
C PRO A 165 -0.42 -1.29 -8.23
N LEU A 166 0.19 -0.88 -9.34
CA LEU A 166 1.64 -0.82 -9.51
C LEU A 166 2.35 0.31 -8.75
N ILE A 167 1.63 1.20 -8.09
CA ILE A 167 2.23 2.30 -7.33
C ILE A 167 1.54 2.35 -5.96
N ASN A 168 2.20 1.82 -4.94
CA ASN A 168 1.78 1.99 -3.55
C ASN A 168 2.52 3.17 -2.93
N ARG A 169 1.77 4.11 -2.34
CA ARG A 169 2.30 5.33 -1.76
C ARG A 169 1.65 5.63 -0.41
N CYS A 170 2.42 6.31 0.43
CA CYS A 170 2.03 6.93 1.69
C CYS A 170 1.60 5.99 2.82
N LEU A 171 1.16 4.76 2.53
CA LEU A 171 0.76 3.75 3.53
C LEU A 171 1.29 2.37 3.14
N ILE A 172 1.11 1.40 4.06
CA ILE A 172 1.71 0.08 3.96
C ILE A 172 0.89 -0.82 3.03
N GLY A 173 1.54 -1.29 1.97
CA GLY A 173 0.94 -2.18 0.97
C GLY A 173 1.26 -3.65 1.19
N HIS A 174 0.53 -4.55 0.52
CA HIS A 174 0.80 -5.98 0.57
C HIS A 174 1.88 -6.41 -0.46
N PRO A 175 2.77 -7.37 -0.13
CA PRO A 175 3.89 -7.77 -0.98
C PRO A 175 3.53 -8.33 -2.36
N SER A 176 2.31 -8.81 -2.57
CA SER A 176 1.88 -9.41 -3.85
C SER A 176 1.66 -8.39 -4.96
N SER A 177 1.27 -7.16 -4.64
CA SER A 177 0.82 -6.16 -5.61
C SER A 177 1.44 -4.78 -5.41
N MET A 178 1.90 -4.46 -4.19
CA MET A 178 2.20 -3.08 -3.80
C MET A 178 3.67 -2.82 -3.47
N TRP A 179 4.50 -3.85 -3.34
CA TRP A 179 5.93 -3.66 -3.06
C TRP A 179 6.73 -3.55 -4.36
N LEU A 180 7.56 -2.51 -4.47
CA LEU A 180 8.45 -2.31 -5.62
C LEU A 180 9.78 -3.01 -5.37
N ASP A 181 10.17 -3.88 -6.30
CA ASP A 181 11.52 -4.44 -6.34
C ASP A 181 12.56 -3.32 -6.56
N ALA A 182 13.77 -3.49 -6.02
CA ALA A 182 14.82 -2.47 -6.04
C ALA A 182 15.08 -1.87 -7.42
N ASP A 183 15.05 -2.70 -8.46
CA ASP A 183 15.35 -2.28 -9.81
C ASP A 183 14.24 -1.38 -10.41
N ASN A 184 12.97 -1.68 -10.11
CA ASN A 184 11.82 -0.83 -10.44
C ASN A 184 11.81 0.46 -9.62
N TYR A 185 12.19 0.39 -8.34
CA TYR A 185 12.35 1.58 -7.51
C TYR A 185 13.43 2.52 -8.08
N LEU A 186 14.58 2.00 -8.49
CA LEU A 186 15.66 2.83 -9.06
C LEU A 186 15.24 3.53 -10.36
N ASP A 187 14.33 2.94 -11.15
CA ASP A 187 13.75 3.60 -12.32
C ASP A 187 12.95 4.85 -11.93
N THR A 188 12.41 4.91 -10.71
CA THR A 188 11.71 6.10 -10.19
C THR A 188 12.64 7.26 -9.82
N LEU A 189 13.94 7.04 -9.64
CA LEU A 189 14.91 8.08 -9.27
C LEU A 189 15.42 8.89 -10.48
N GLY A 190 15.11 8.45 -11.69
CA GLY A 190 15.46 9.12 -12.94
C GLY A 190 16.47 8.36 -13.80
N LYS A 191 16.71 8.89 -15.00
CA LYS A 191 17.49 8.22 -16.04
C LYS A 191 18.92 7.91 -15.55
N GLY A 192 19.31 6.64 -15.66
CA GLY A 192 20.67 6.17 -15.33
C GLY A 192 20.87 5.77 -13.87
N ALA A 193 19.92 6.04 -12.96
CA ALA A 193 20.00 5.64 -11.56
C ALA A 193 20.11 4.12 -11.40
N LYS A 194 19.27 3.35 -12.11
CA LYS A 194 19.33 1.88 -12.15
C LYS A 194 20.71 1.35 -12.51
N LYS A 195 21.31 1.84 -13.61
CA LYS A 195 22.66 1.42 -14.03
C LYS A 195 23.73 1.76 -12.99
N LYS A 196 23.60 2.91 -12.31
CA LYS A 196 24.57 3.40 -11.32
C LYS A 196 24.50 2.65 -9.99
N PHE A 197 23.29 2.38 -9.51
CA PHE A 197 23.08 1.97 -8.12
C PHE A 197 22.67 0.51 -7.96
N LEU A 198 22.10 -0.14 -8.97
CA LEU A 198 21.72 -1.54 -8.86
C LEU A 198 22.91 -2.47 -8.54
N PRO A 199 24.10 -2.30 -9.14
CA PRO A 199 25.27 -3.11 -8.75
C PRO A 199 25.61 -2.97 -7.26
N LYS A 200 25.56 -1.75 -6.71
CA LYS A 200 25.82 -1.52 -5.28
C LYS A 200 24.81 -2.22 -4.36
N ILE A 201 23.53 -2.17 -4.72
CA ILE A 201 22.47 -2.87 -3.95
C ILE A 201 22.73 -4.39 -4.00
N VAL A 202 23.12 -4.93 -5.15
CA VAL A 202 23.47 -6.35 -5.29
C VAL A 202 24.69 -6.72 -4.45
N ASP A 203 25.72 -5.86 -4.40
CA ASP A 203 26.92 -6.10 -3.59
C ASP A 203 26.60 -6.09 -2.08
N LEU A 204 25.71 -5.19 -1.64
CA LEU A 204 25.28 -5.09 -0.24
C LEU A 204 24.31 -6.21 0.18
N PHE A 205 23.45 -6.67 -0.74
CA PHE A 205 22.40 -7.64 -0.47
C PHE A 205 22.41 -8.80 -1.49
N PRO A 206 23.51 -9.57 -1.60
CA PRO A 206 23.68 -10.55 -2.66
C PRO A 206 22.66 -11.69 -2.61
N ASP A 207 22.18 -12.04 -1.42
CA ASP A 207 21.15 -13.06 -1.19
C ASP A 207 19.77 -12.65 -1.71
N THR A 208 19.56 -11.37 -2.03
CA THR A 208 18.28 -10.88 -2.55
C THR A 208 18.15 -11.05 -4.07
N VAL A 209 19.20 -11.47 -4.78
CA VAL A 209 19.13 -11.74 -6.22
C VAL A 209 18.71 -13.19 -6.43
N VAL A 210 17.47 -13.38 -6.89
CA VAL A 210 16.91 -14.72 -7.15
C VAL A 210 16.72 -14.90 -8.65
N GLU A 211 17.35 -15.92 -9.20
CA GLU A 211 17.05 -16.41 -10.56
C GLU A 211 15.94 -17.46 -10.45
N PRO A 212 14.70 -17.18 -10.89
CA PRO A 212 13.65 -18.17 -10.85
C PRO A 212 14.03 -19.34 -11.76
N LYS A 213 13.80 -20.57 -11.27
CA LYS A 213 13.89 -21.79 -12.08
C LYS A 213 12.77 -21.77 -13.13
N GLY A 214 13.00 -21.10 -14.26
CA GLY A 214 12.01 -20.94 -15.34
C GLY A 214 12.64 -20.51 -16.66
N ARG A 215 11.90 -20.71 -17.77
CA ARG A 215 12.38 -20.58 -19.16
C ARG A 215 12.95 -19.22 -19.57
N TYR A 216 12.75 -18.16 -18.78
CA TYR A 216 13.12 -16.79 -19.17
C TYR A 216 14.29 -16.20 -18.37
N GLY A 217 14.82 -16.89 -17.35
CA GLY A 217 16.03 -16.46 -16.62
C GLY A 217 16.00 -15.04 -16.02
N ILE A 218 14.82 -14.46 -15.80
CA ILE A 218 14.70 -13.06 -15.36
C ILE A 218 15.07 -12.95 -13.88
N ARG A 219 16.19 -12.30 -13.58
CA ARG A 219 16.61 -11.98 -12.20
C ARG A 219 15.52 -11.17 -11.49
N ARG A 220 15.15 -11.62 -10.30
CA ARG A 220 14.26 -10.91 -9.39
C ARG A 220 15.05 -10.36 -8.21
N TYR A 221 14.82 -9.09 -7.89
CA TYR A 221 15.49 -8.41 -6.79
C TYR A 221 14.55 -8.37 -5.58
N LYS A 222 14.90 -9.13 -4.54
CA LYS A 222 14.11 -9.31 -3.32
C LYS A 222 14.44 -8.30 -2.21
N PHE A 223 15.22 -7.27 -2.52
CA PHE A 223 15.25 -6.03 -1.76
C PHE A 223 14.06 -5.18 -2.24
N ARG A 224 13.01 -5.09 -1.43
CA ARG A 224 11.70 -4.59 -1.88
C ARG A 224 11.22 -3.42 -1.02
N CYS A 225 10.83 -2.33 -1.68
CA CYS A 225 10.23 -1.17 -1.06
C CYS A 225 8.79 -1.49 -0.66
N PHE A 226 8.50 -1.52 0.63
CA PHE A 226 7.14 -1.77 1.14
C PHE A 226 6.36 -0.49 1.43
N LEU A 227 7.08 0.61 1.71
CA LEU A 227 6.51 1.92 1.98
C LEU A 227 7.34 3.00 1.28
N ASP A 228 6.66 3.81 0.48
CA ASP A 228 7.22 4.98 -0.20
C ASP A 228 6.41 6.21 0.19
N THR A 229 7.03 7.17 0.87
CA THR A 229 6.32 8.32 1.44
C THR A 229 6.00 9.40 0.41
N ARG A 230 6.48 9.27 -0.83
CA ARG A 230 6.18 10.21 -1.91
C ARG A 230 4.70 10.15 -2.29
N PRO A 231 4.07 11.26 -2.68
CA PRO A 231 2.77 11.22 -3.32
C PRO A 231 2.75 10.38 -4.61
N ALA A 232 1.57 9.99 -5.03
CA ALA A 232 1.37 9.36 -6.32
C ALA A 232 1.86 10.27 -7.47
N GLY A 233 2.49 9.68 -8.48
CA GLY A 233 3.08 10.42 -9.61
C GLY A 233 4.39 11.14 -9.30
N VAL A 234 4.83 11.19 -8.05
CA VAL A 234 6.10 11.80 -7.66
C VAL A 234 7.23 10.77 -7.72
N GLY A 235 8.24 11.08 -8.52
CA GLY A 235 9.52 10.38 -8.61
C GLY A 235 10.68 11.27 -8.15
N GLY A 236 11.91 10.83 -8.40
CA GLY A 236 13.13 11.54 -8.04
C GLY A 236 13.57 11.34 -6.59
N PRO A 237 14.68 12.00 -6.19
CA PRO A 237 15.34 11.86 -4.89
C PRO A 237 14.65 12.70 -3.81
N VAL A 238 13.41 12.37 -3.49
CA VAL A 238 12.58 13.05 -2.49
C VAL A 238 11.81 12.05 -1.64
N GLY A 239 11.32 12.49 -0.48
CA GLY A 239 10.66 11.63 0.49
C GLY A 239 11.58 10.54 1.05
N ASP A 240 10.98 9.56 1.71
CA ASP A 240 11.64 8.46 2.39
C ASP A 240 11.10 7.14 1.84
N GLN A 241 11.97 6.16 1.67
CA GLN A 241 11.59 4.86 1.16
C GLN A 241 12.13 3.76 2.05
N PHE A 242 11.26 2.82 2.42
CA PHE A 242 11.54 1.77 3.37
C PHE A 242 11.49 0.40 2.71
N PHE A 243 12.54 -0.37 2.92
CA PHE A 243 12.80 -1.63 2.26
C PHE A 243 12.96 -2.76 3.26
N VAL A 244 12.65 -3.96 2.81
CA VAL A 244 12.99 -5.22 3.49
C VAL A 244 13.66 -6.17 2.51
N CYS A 245 14.48 -7.08 3.02
CA CYS A 245 14.99 -8.21 2.26
C CYS A 245 13.99 -9.36 2.35
N SER A 246 13.14 -9.55 1.33
CA SER A 246 12.07 -10.54 1.35
C SER A 246 12.55 -12.00 1.23
N THR A 247 13.86 -12.23 1.17
CA THR A 247 14.54 -13.52 1.30
C THR A 247 14.89 -13.85 2.74
N ARG A 248 14.81 -12.87 3.64
CA ARG A 248 15.19 -12.96 5.05
C ARG A 248 13.94 -12.91 5.93
N ARG A 249 14.10 -13.33 7.18
CA ARG A 249 13.09 -13.20 8.26
C ARG A 249 13.66 -12.43 9.45
N ASP A 250 14.65 -11.57 9.18
CA ASP A 250 15.36 -10.76 10.18
C ASP A 250 14.56 -9.54 10.64
N GLN A 251 13.46 -9.22 9.92
CA GLN A 251 12.58 -8.09 10.18
C GLN A 251 13.31 -6.74 10.19
N VAL A 252 14.46 -6.66 9.52
CA VAL A 252 15.25 -5.43 9.40
C VAL A 252 14.63 -4.54 8.34
N VAL A 253 14.35 -3.30 8.73
CA VAL A 253 13.87 -2.26 7.81
C VAL A 253 15.04 -1.37 7.40
N TYR A 254 15.30 -1.33 6.11
CA TYR A 254 16.29 -0.44 5.51
C TYR A 254 15.61 0.85 5.06
N HIS A 255 16.28 1.96 5.26
CA HIS A 255 15.76 3.29 4.99
C HIS A 255 16.67 4.00 3.97
N ILE A 256 16.06 4.47 2.89
CA ILE A 256 16.69 5.36 1.92
C ILE A 256 16.04 6.74 2.07
N HIS A 257 16.80 7.69 2.60
CA HIS A 257 16.37 9.07 2.76
C HIS A 257 16.62 9.85 1.47
N ARG A 258 15.57 10.46 0.90
CA ARG A 258 15.63 11.32 -0.29
C ARG A 258 16.42 10.72 -1.44
N GLY A 259 16.23 9.43 -1.69
CA GLY A 259 16.88 8.71 -2.79
C GLY A 259 18.40 8.54 -2.66
N ASP A 260 19.02 8.80 -1.50
CA ASP A 260 20.46 8.61 -1.33
C ASP A 260 20.82 7.14 -1.11
N ILE A 261 21.13 6.44 -2.20
CA ILE A 261 21.54 5.03 -2.16
C ILE A 261 22.97 4.84 -1.64
N ASN A 262 23.76 5.92 -1.47
CA ASN A 262 25.12 5.79 -0.92
C ASN A 262 25.10 5.75 0.61
N ASP A 263 24.03 6.24 1.23
CA ASP A 263 23.80 6.20 2.66
C ASP A 263 22.52 5.38 2.94
N ILE A 264 22.58 4.07 2.67
CA ILE A 264 21.49 3.17 3.11
C ILE A 264 21.57 3.04 4.63
N ARG A 265 20.45 3.28 5.28
CA ARG A 265 20.30 3.33 6.74
C ARG A 265 19.48 2.17 7.23
N VAL A 266 19.53 1.90 8.53
CA VAL A 266 18.66 0.96 9.23
C VAL A 266 17.68 1.76 10.08
N LEU A 267 16.39 1.41 10.01
CA LEU A 267 15.34 2.01 10.81
C LEU A 267 15.23 1.24 12.14
N ARG A 268 15.60 1.90 13.24
CA ARG A 268 15.38 1.41 14.60
C ARG A 268 13.93 1.58 15.00
N ASP A 269 13.44 0.61 15.77
CA ASP A 269 12.04 0.58 16.21
C ASP A 269 11.07 0.93 15.07
N PRO A 270 11.07 0.12 13.98
CA PRO A 270 10.26 0.41 12.81
C PRO A 270 8.75 0.45 13.13
N GLY A 271 8.32 -0.22 14.20
CA GLY A 271 6.94 -0.16 14.68
C GLY A 271 6.55 1.26 15.11
N ASP A 272 7.29 1.89 16.02
CA ASP A 272 7.01 3.26 16.50
C ASP A 272 7.22 4.31 15.40
N ALA A 273 8.30 4.20 14.62
CA ALA A 273 8.63 5.16 13.56
C ALA A 273 7.53 5.25 12.50
N ILE A 274 7.10 4.10 11.98
CA ILE A 274 6.08 4.04 10.93
C ILE A 274 4.69 4.35 11.48
N ASP A 275 4.39 3.96 12.73
CA ASP A 275 3.12 4.32 13.38
C ASP A 275 2.93 5.84 13.44
N ARG A 276 3.95 6.55 13.92
CA ARG A 276 3.90 8.03 14.02
C ARG A 276 3.82 8.68 12.65
N TYR A 277 4.53 8.14 11.65
CA TYR A 277 4.43 8.61 10.29
C TYR A 277 3.02 8.43 9.72
N CYS A 278 2.43 7.24 9.81
CA CYS A 278 1.08 6.98 9.32
C CYS A 278 0.07 7.86 10.04
N ALA A 279 0.22 8.06 11.35
CA ALA A 279 -0.60 8.98 12.13
C ALA A 279 -0.47 10.45 11.68
N HIS A 280 0.74 10.89 11.30
CA HIS A 280 1.01 12.21 10.72
C HIS A 280 0.29 12.39 9.37
N VAL A 281 0.38 11.37 8.52
CA VAL A 281 -0.26 11.33 7.19
C VAL A 281 -1.79 11.35 7.32
N LEU A 282 -2.36 10.50 8.18
CA LEU A 282 -3.82 10.38 8.37
C LEU A 282 -4.45 11.66 8.90
N ARG A 283 -3.75 12.38 9.81
CA ARG A 283 -4.19 13.69 10.33
C ARG A 283 -3.89 14.86 9.39
N ARG A 284 -3.18 14.61 8.29
CA ARG A 284 -2.71 15.63 7.35
C ARG A 284 -1.95 16.75 8.05
N LEU A 285 -1.04 16.38 8.96
CA LEU A 285 -0.20 17.36 9.66
C LEU A 285 0.75 18.06 8.66
N PRO A 286 1.04 19.35 8.85
CA PRO A 286 1.90 20.11 7.94
C PRO A 286 3.37 19.67 8.04
N GLY A 287 4.09 19.77 6.92
CA GLY A 287 5.53 19.49 6.83
C GLY A 287 5.87 18.01 6.76
N GLU A 288 7.05 17.69 6.21
CA GLU A 288 7.55 16.31 6.11
C GLU A 288 7.74 15.71 7.51
N PHE A 289 7.37 14.44 7.67
CA PHE A 289 7.65 13.70 8.91
C PHE A 289 9.16 13.40 8.99
N ASP A 290 9.78 13.74 10.11
CA ASP A 290 11.21 13.52 10.30
C ASP A 290 11.50 12.16 10.93
N PHE A 291 12.15 11.27 10.17
CA PHE A 291 12.58 9.95 10.63
C PHE A 291 13.96 9.94 11.32
N SER A 292 14.65 11.10 11.44
CA SER A 292 16.03 11.19 11.91
C SER A 292 16.28 10.47 13.25
N ARG A 293 15.32 10.53 14.18
CA ARG A 293 15.39 9.88 15.50
C ARG A 293 15.49 8.35 15.44
N TRP A 294 14.97 7.73 14.38
CA TRP A 294 14.94 6.27 14.21
C TRP A 294 15.95 5.79 13.17
N SER A 295 16.55 6.69 12.41
CA SER A 295 17.32 6.37 11.22
C SER A 295 18.82 6.39 11.51
N GLU A 296 19.48 5.24 11.51
CA GLU A 296 20.92 5.12 11.77
C GLU A 296 21.68 4.61 10.54
N PRO A 297 22.94 5.03 10.30
CA PRO A 297 23.75 4.47 9.23
C PRO A 297 23.85 2.95 9.35
N MET A 298 23.74 2.24 8.23
CA MET A 298 24.00 0.80 8.22
C MET A 298 25.48 0.60 8.56
N LEU A 299 25.77 -0.10 9.66
CA LEU A 299 27.15 -0.45 10.02
C LEU A 299 27.74 -1.32 8.91
N ALA A 300 28.91 -0.92 8.41
CA ALA A 300 29.65 -1.60 7.35
C ALA A 300 30.27 -2.92 7.83
#